data_AF-A0A377ZDD1-F1
#
_entry.id   AF-A0A377ZDD1-F1
#
_cell.length_a   1.000
_cell.length_b   1.000
_cell.length_c   1.000
_cell.angle_alpha   90.00
_cell.angle_beta   90.00
_cell.angle_gamma   90.00
#
_symmetry.space_group_name_H-M   'P 1'
#
loop_
_entity.id
_entity.type
_entity.pdbx_description
1 polymer ?
#
loop_
_entity_poly.entity_id
_entity_poly.type
_entity_poly.pdbx_seq_one_letter_code
_entity_poly.pdbx_strand_id
1 'polypeptide(L)'
;MKKLITANDIRAAHARGEQAMSVVLRASIITPEAREVAELLGFTITEDDGAAPAATAADSDKTESQRIRETILAQLPEGQFTESLVAQLMEKVMKEKQSLEQEAMQPGFDSVTGKGGIKVIDGSSVKFGRFDGAQPHCVG
;
A
#
# COMPACT_ATOMS: atom_id res chain seq x y z
N MET A 1 19.66 -11.77 -10.15
CA MET A 1 20.64 -10.67 -10.16
C MET A 1 19.92 -9.39 -10.58
N LYS A 2 20.17 -8.24 -9.95
CA LYS A 2 19.55 -6.95 -10.33
C LYS A 2 20.39 -6.27 -11.42
N LYS A 3 19.74 -5.54 -12.32
CA LYS A 3 20.40 -4.73 -13.36
C LYS A 3 20.80 -3.36 -12.79
N LEU A 4 22.06 -2.95 -12.92
CA LEU A 4 22.49 -1.61 -12.51
C LEU A 4 22.31 -0.63 -13.68
N ILE A 5 21.70 0.52 -13.42
CA ILE A 5 21.55 1.62 -14.38
C ILE A 5 22.44 2.78 -13.94
N THR A 6 23.38 3.12 -14.81
CA THR A 6 24.43 4.11 -14.58
C THR A 6 24.21 5.37 -15.42
N ALA A 7 24.89 6.46 -15.05
CA ALA A 7 24.92 7.68 -15.84
C ALA A 7 25.36 7.47 -17.30
N ASN A 8 26.21 6.46 -17.56
CA ASN A 8 26.65 6.15 -18.92
C ASN A 8 25.52 5.55 -19.76
N ASP A 9 24.64 4.76 -19.15
CA ASP A 9 23.49 4.17 -19.83
C ASP A 9 22.49 5.25 -20.29
N ILE A 10 22.28 6.27 -19.45
CA ILE A 10 21.44 7.44 -19.77
C ILE A 10 22.06 8.27 -20.92
N ARG A 11 23.37 8.56 -20.85
CA ARG A 11 24.07 9.28 -21.93
C ARG A 11 24.02 8.51 -23.25
N ALA A 12 24.22 7.19 -23.20
CA ALA A 12 24.13 6.35 -24.37
C ALA A 12 22.71 6.30 -24.96
N ALA A 13 21.67 6.25 -24.12
CA ALA A 13 20.27 6.31 -24.54
C ALA A 13 19.94 7.65 -25.21
N HIS A 14 20.34 8.75 -24.59
CA HIS A 14 20.18 10.08 -25.18
C HIS A 14 20.93 10.23 -26.51
N ALA A 15 22.16 9.71 -26.61
CA ALA A 15 22.93 9.71 -27.87
C ALA A 15 22.28 8.86 -28.99
N ARG A 16 21.47 7.86 -28.63
CA ARG A 16 20.64 7.10 -29.57
C ARG A 16 19.33 7.82 -29.95
N GLY A 17 19.04 8.97 -29.36
CA GLY A 17 17.81 9.74 -29.57
C GLY A 17 16.63 9.28 -28.72
N GLU A 18 16.85 8.41 -27.73
CA GLU A 18 15.83 8.07 -26.73
C GLU A 18 15.67 9.25 -25.76
N GLN A 19 14.44 9.62 -25.42
CA GLN A 19 14.17 10.67 -24.42
C GLN A 19 13.54 10.13 -23.13
N ALA A 20 13.20 8.84 -23.10
CA ALA A 20 12.61 8.21 -21.94
C ALA A 20 13.01 6.74 -21.84
N MET A 21 13.05 6.21 -20.61
CA MET A 21 13.20 4.78 -20.36
C MET A 21 12.33 4.33 -19.20
N SER A 22 11.68 3.17 -19.34
CA SER A 22 11.01 2.50 -18.24
C SER A 22 11.99 1.59 -17.50
N VAL A 23 11.98 1.70 -16.17
CA VAL A 23 12.82 0.91 -15.28
C VAL A 23 11.95 0.22 -14.24
N VAL A 24 12.06 -1.11 -14.19
CA VAL A 24 11.40 -1.91 -13.16
C VAL A 24 12.25 -1.89 -11.88
N LEU A 25 11.79 -1.16 -10.84
CA LEU A 25 12.55 -0.98 -9.58
C LEU A 25 12.85 -2.30 -8.85
N ARG A 26 11.97 -3.29 -8.98
CA ARG A 26 12.18 -4.62 -8.40
C ARG A 26 13.36 -5.35 -9.03
N ALA A 27 13.60 -5.12 -10.32
CA ALA A 27 14.63 -5.79 -11.12
C ALA A 27 15.90 -4.96 -11.35
N SER A 28 15.86 -3.65 -11.05
CA SER A 28 16.92 -2.71 -11.40
C SER A 28 17.31 -1.80 -10.22
N ILE A 29 18.56 -1.33 -10.23
CA ILE A 29 19.07 -0.34 -9.28
C ILE A 29 19.50 0.87 -10.11
N ILE A 30 19.00 2.04 -9.77
CA ILE A 30 19.36 3.30 -10.42
C ILE A 30 20.38 4.02 -9.54
N THR A 31 21.55 4.31 -10.10
CA THR A 31 22.57 5.12 -9.42
C THR A 31 22.10 6.57 -9.28
N PRO A 32 22.46 7.28 -8.20
CA PRO A 32 22.11 8.69 -8.03
C PRO A 32 22.64 9.55 -9.19
N GLU A 33 23.85 9.29 -9.69
CA GLU A 33 24.41 10.05 -10.81
C GLU A 33 23.61 9.86 -12.11
N ALA A 34 22.93 8.71 -12.29
CA ALA A 34 22.06 8.50 -13.44
C ALA A 34 20.84 9.41 -13.41
N ARG A 35 20.29 9.71 -12.22
CA ARG A 35 19.14 10.61 -12.06
C ARG A 35 19.52 12.05 -12.35
N GLU A 36 20.66 12.50 -11.84
CA GLU A 36 21.19 13.84 -12.10
C GLU A 36 21.43 14.08 -13.60
N VAL A 37 22.01 13.10 -14.29
CA VAL A 37 22.24 13.17 -15.74
C VAL A 37 20.94 13.13 -16.53
N ALA A 38 19.95 12.36 -16.07
CA ALA A 38 18.64 12.32 -16.69
C ALA A 38 17.94 13.69 -16.59
N GLU A 39 17.97 14.33 -15.43
CA GLU A 39 17.42 15.67 -15.23
C GLU A 39 18.14 16.72 -16.10
N LEU A 40 19.48 16.71 -16.14
CA LEU A 40 20.28 17.64 -16.94
C LEU A 40 20.00 17.52 -18.45
N LEU A 41 19.75 16.31 -18.93
CA LEU A 41 19.49 16.02 -20.35
C LEU A 41 17.98 16.06 -20.71
N GLY A 42 17.09 16.31 -19.74
CA GLY A 42 15.65 16.22 -19.95
C GLY A 42 15.15 14.80 -20.27
N PHE A 43 15.91 13.78 -19.87
CA PHE A 43 15.60 12.37 -20.10
C PHE A 43 14.66 11.87 -19.00
N THR A 44 13.50 11.32 -19.38
CA THR A 44 12.46 10.89 -18.43
C THR A 44 12.67 9.43 -18.01
N ILE A 45 12.90 9.18 -16.73
CA ILE A 45 12.95 7.82 -16.18
C ILE A 45 11.58 7.49 -15.58
N THR A 46 10.82 6.59 -16.19
CA THR A 46 9.55 6.11 -15.64
C THR A 46 9.79 4.87 -14.78
N GLU A 47 9.41 4.95 -13.52
CA GLU A 47 9.58 3.87 -12.56
C GLU A 47 8.34 2.99 -12.56
N ASP A 48 8.43 1.80 -13.16
CA ASP A 48 7.37 0.81 -13.10
C ASP A 48 7.61 -0.09 -11.88
N ASP A 49 6.66 -0.15 -10.96
CA ASP A 49 6.76 -1.01 -9.77
C ASP A 49 6.46 -2.50 -10.09
N GLY A 50 6.42 -2.85 -11.38
CA GLY A 50 6.13 -4.21 -11.83
C GLY A 50 4.72 -4.70 -11.47
N ALA A 51 3.78 -3.79 -11.20
CA ALA A 51 2.38 -4.13 -11.17
C ALA A 51 1.97 -4.54 -12.58
N ALA A 52 1.54 -5.81 -12.74
CA ALA A 52 0.90 -6.31 -13.94
C ALA A 52 -0.16 -5.31 -14.46
N PRO A 53 -0.47 -5.26 -15.76
CA PRO A 53 -1.57 -4.44 -16.25
C PRO A 53 -2.83 -4.97 -15.58
N ALA A 54 -3.29 -4.26 -14.55
CA ALA A 54 -4.53 -4.55 -13.88
C ALA A 54 -5.63 -4.25 -14.89
N ALA A 55 -6.07 -5.33 -15.53
CA ALA A 55 -7.28 -5.38 -16.31
C ALA A 55 -8.42 -4.73 -15.51
N THR A 56 -9.22 -3.97 -16.25
CA THR A 56 -10.60 -3.60 -15.91
C THR A 56 -10.77 -2.75 -14.65
N ALA A 57 -10.55 -1.44 -14.83
CA ALA A 57 -11.23 -0.39 -14.06
C ALA A 57 -12.75 -0.36 -14.39
N ALA A 58 -13.45 -1.47 -14.13
CA ALA A 58 -14.88 -1.61 -14.38
C ALA A 58 -15.67 -2.00 -13.11
N ASP A 59 -15.13 -1.76 -11.92
CA ASP A 59 -15.83 -2.09 -10.67
C ASP A 59 -15.86 -0.92 -9.66
N SER A 60 -15.44 0.28 -10.06
CA SER A 60 -15.43 1.48 -9.21
C SER A 60 -16.81 2.07 -8.92
N ASP A 61 -17.88 1.58 -9.53
CA ASP A 61 -19.26 2.01 -9.25
C ASP A 61 -20.01 1.13 -8.24
N LYS A 62 -19.43 0.00 -7.82
CA LYS A 62 -20.02 -0.81 -6.76
C LYS A 62 -19.62 -0.26 -5.40
N THR A 63 -20.60 0.27 -4.67
CA THR A 63 -20.43 0.66 -3.26
C THR A 63 -19.83 -0.50 -2.48
N GLU A 64 -18.98 -0.22 -1.49
CA GLU A 64 -18.27 -1.23 -0.70
C GLU A 64 -19.20 -2.35 -0.20
N SER A 65 -20.42 -2.00 0.19
CA SER A 65 -21.47 -2.93 0.61
C SER A 65 -21.87 -3.95 -0.47
N GLN A 66 -21.84 -3.57 -1.76
CA GLN A 66 -22.13 -4.49 -2.88
C GLN A 66 -21.00 -5.49 -3.07
N ARG A 67 -19.73 -5.05 -2.95
CA ARG A 67 -18.57 -5.94 -3.02
C ARG A 67 -18.58 -6.97 -1.87
N ILE A 68 -18.94 -6.51 -0.66
CA ILE A 68 -19.10 -7.39 0.51
C ILE A 68 -20.24 -8.40 0.26
N ARG A 69 -21.38 -7.96 -0.26
CA ARG A 69 -22.53 -8.83 -0.57
C ARG A 69 -22.17 -9.92 -1.58
N GLU A 70 -21.51 -9.56 -2.68
CA GLU A 70 -21.08 -10.52 -3.71
C GLU A 70 -20.11 -11.55 -3.16
N THR A 71 -19.18 -11.12 -2.31
CA THR A 71 -18.21 -12.01 -1.66
C THR A 71 -18.90 -12.98 -0.70
N ILE A 72 -19.87 -12.52 0.08
CA ILE A 72 -20.66 -13.38 0.98
C ILE A 72 -21.41 -14.43 0.15
N LEU A 73 -22.09 -14.02 -0.92
CA LEU A 73 -22.84 -14.94 -1.78
C LEU A 73 -21.94 -16.00 -2.43
N ALA A 74 -20.74 -15.64 -2.86
CA ALA A 74 -19.78 -16.58 -3.46
C ALA A 74 -19.20 -17.60 -2.46
N GLN A 75 -19.21 -17.28 -1.16
CA GLN A 75 -18.73 -18.15 -0.08
C GLN A 75 -19.85 -19.04 0.51
N LEU A 76 -21.12 -18.73 0.20
CA LEU A 76 -22.26 -19.50 0.69
C LEU A 76 -22.49 -20.76 -0.19
N PRO A 77 -22.77 -21.93 0.41
CA PRO A 77 -23.13 -23.12 -0.35
C PRO A 77 -24.36 -22.89 -1.24
N GLU A 78 -24.39 -23.52 -2.42
CA GLU A 78 -25.56 -23.48 -3.29
C GLU A 78 -26.78 -24.09 -2.58
N GLY A 79 -27.74 -23.25 -2.18
CA GLY A 79 -28.90 -23.63 -1.39
C GLY A 79 -29.70 -22.41 -0.91
N GLN A 80 -30.88 -22.64 -0.32
CA GLN A 80 -31.77 -21.58 0.17
C GLN A 80 -31.20 -20.92 1.44
N PHE A 81 -30.25 -20.01 1.29
CA PHE A 81 -30.00 -19.00 2.32
C PHE A 81 -31.07 -17.91 2.21
N THR A 82 -31.55 -17.44 3.36
CA THR A 82 -32.55 -16.39 3.42
C THR A 82 -31.88 -15.02 3.30
N GLU A 83 -32.60 -14.04 2.76
CA GLU A 83 -32.11 -12.66 2.68
C GLU A 83 -31.73 -12.09 4.06
N SER A 84 -32.41 -12.55 5.11
CA SER A 84 -32.09 -12.24 6.51
C SER A 84 -30.69 -12.69 6.93
N LEU A 85 -30.26 -13.89 6.53
CA LEU A 85 -28.91 -14.39 6.84
C LEU A 85 -27.83 -13.54 6.16
N VAL A 86 -28.07 -13.12 4.92
CA VAL A 86 -27.15 -12.24 4.19
C VAL A 86 -27.04 -10.89 4.88
N ALA A 87 -28.16 -10.31 5.33
CA ALA A 87 -28.16 -9.05 6.07
C ALA A 87 -27.40 -9.15 7.40
N GLN A 88 -27.59 -10.25 8.15
CA GLN A 88 -26.86 -10.50 9.40
C GLN A 88 -25.35 -10.67 9.17
N LEU A 89 -24.96 -11.37 8.10
CA LEU A 89 -23.55 -11.52 7.73
C LEU A 89 -22.93 -10.19 7.30
N MET A 90 -23.67 -9.35 6.56
CA MET A 90 -23.21 -8.00 6.23
C MET A 90 -23.02 -7.13 7.48
N GLU A 91 -23.98 -7.13 8.41
CA GLU A 91 -23.86 -6.39 9.67
C GLU A 91 -22.65 -6.87 10.49
N LYS A 92 -22.47 -8.19 10.59
CA LYS A 92 -21.32 -8.78 11.29
C LYS A 92 -20.00 -8.38 10.65
N VAL A 93 -19.89 -8.45 9.33
CA VAL A 93 -18.67 -8.08 8.59
C VAL A 93 -18.36 -6.58 8.73
N MET A 94 -19.38 -5.71 8.65
CA MET A 94 -19.19 -4.27 8.85
C MET A 94 -18.71 -3.96 10.27
N LYS A 95 -19.29 -4.63 11.27
CA LYS A 95 -18.88 -4.49 12.68
C LYS A 95 -17.45 -4.99 12.92
N GLU A 96 -17.09 -6.16 12.37
CA GLU A 96 -15.73 -6.68 12.47
C GLU A 96 -14.70 -5.80 11.77
N LYS A 97 -15.02 -5.22 10.60
CA LYS A 97 -14.14 -4.26 9.92
C LYS A 97 -13.93 -2.98 10.75
N GLN A 98 -14.99 -2.42 11.33
CA GLN A 98 -14.89 -1.27 12.22
C GLN A 98 -14.06 -1.59 13.47
N SER A 99 -14.21 -2.80 14.04
CA SER A 99 -13.37 -3.27 15.14
C SER A 99 -11.91 -3.48 14.72
N LEU A 100 -11.65 -4.02 13.52
CA LEU A 100 -10.30 -4.15 12.96
C LEU A 100 -9.63 -2.79 12.73
N GLU A 101 -10.39 -1.79 12.29
CA GLU A 101 -9.89 -0.42 12.14
C GLU A 101 -9.59 0.23 13.50
N GLN A 102 -10.37 -0.10 14.54
CA GLN A 102 -10.04 0.29 15.92
C GLN A 102 -8.82 -0.45 16.47
N GLU A 103 -8.59 -1.71 16.07
CA GLU A 103 -7.39 -2.48 16.42
C GLU A 103 -6.15 -2.04 15.63
N ALA A 104 -6.34 -1.43 14.46
CA ALA A 104 -5.29 -0.79 13.67
C ALA A 104 -4.90 0.59 14.22
N MET A 105 -5.05 0.82 15.54
CA MET A 105 -4.61 2.02 16.23
C MET A 105 -3.11 2.19 15.96
N GLN A 106 -2.77 3.12 15.08
CA GLN A 106 -1.38 3.45 14.78
C GLN A 106 -0.73 3.93 16.08
N PRO A 107 0.42 3.36 16.48
CA PRO A 107 1.12 3.81 17.67
C PRO A 107 1.50 5.29 17.51
N GLY A 108 1.30 6.09 18.56
CA GLY A 108 1.50 7.53 18.47
C GLY A 108 1.66 8.19 19.83
N PHE A 109 2.28 9.37 19.82
CA PHE A 109 2.44 10.23 21.00
C PHE A 109 2.77 11.65 20.55
N ASP A 110 2.38 12.62 21.36
CA ASP A 110 2.74 14.02 21.19
C ASP A 110 4.09 14.27 21.87
N SER A 111 5.00 14.97 21.18
CA SER A 111 6.31 15.26 21.74
C SER A 111 6.92 16.56 21.24
N VAL A 112 7.75 17.14 22.10
CA VAL A 112 8.52 18.35 21.81
C VAL A 112 10.01 18.03 21.98
N THR A 113 10.82 18.36 20.97
CA THR A 113 12.27 18.18 21.04
C THR A 113 12.94 19.54 21.29
N GLY A 114 13.64 19.66 22.43
CA GLY A 114 14.36 20.88 22.79
C GLY A 114 15.69 21.04 22.05
N LYS A 115 16.30 22.23 22.13
CA LYS A 115 17.58 22.56 21.47
C LYS A 115 18.77 21.68 21.88
N GLY A 116 18.68 20.99 23.02
CA GLY A 116 19.68 20.02 23.50
C GLY A 116 19.44 18.57 23.07
N GLY A 117 18.49 18.31 22.15
CA GLY A 117 18.15 16.96 21.69
C GLY A 117 17.29 16.15 22.66
N ILE A 118 16.94 16.70 23.83
CA ILE A 118 16.02 16.07 24.78
C ILE A 118 14.61 16.13 24.21
N LYS A 119 13.95 14.97 24.12
CA LYS A 119 12.57 14.81 23.64
C LYS A 119 11.64 14.60 24.84
N VAL A 120 10.70 15.52 25.03
CA VAL A 120 9.67 15.47 26.08
C VAL A 120 8.39 14.92 25.45
N ILE A 121 7.76 13.96 26.11
CA ILE A 121 6.54 13.27 25.63
C ILE A 121 5.44 13.52 26.65
N ASP A 122 4.24 13.88 26.18
CA ASP A 122 3.06 13.93 27.05
C ASP A 122 2.56 12.50 27.30
N GLY A 123 2.69 12.02 28.53
CA GLY A 123 2.27 10.67 28.90
C GLY A 123 0.80 10.38 28.66
N SER A 124 -0.07 11.41 28.68
CA SER A 124 -1.50 11.24 28.42
C SER A 124 -1.83 11.07 26.93
N SER A 125 -0.93 11.47 26.03
CA SER A 125 -1.09 11.37 24.58
C SER A 125 -0.69 10.00 24.01
N VAL A 126 -0.05 9.14 24.83
CA VAL A 126 0.53 7.89 24.37
C VAL A 126 -0.57 6.91 23.98
N LYS A 127 -0.57 6.53 22.70
CA LYS A 127 -1.41 5.47 22.14
C LYS A 127 -0.53 4.27 21.81
N PHE A 128 -0.77 3.19 22.53
CA PHE A 128 -0.14 1.92 22.22
C PHE A 128 -0.81 1.31 20.99
N GLY A 129 0.00 0.98 19.98
CA GLY A 129 -0.45 0.17 18.86
C GLY A 129 -0.36 -1.32 19.19
N ARG A 130 -0.68 -2.17 18.21
CA ARG A 130 -0.47 -3.62 18.32
C ARG A 130 1.02 -3.91 18.52
N PHE A 131 1.34 -4.72 19.54
CA PHE A 131 2.70 -5.17 19.77
C PHE A 131 3.10 -6.19 18.69
N ASP A 132 4.24 -5.98 18.05
CA ASP A 132 4.78 -6.92 17.07
C ASP A 132 5.08 -8.26 17.76
N GLY A 133 4.55 -9.35 17.23
CA GLY A 133 4.58 -10.68 17.86
C GLY A 133 3.38 -11.02 18.76
N ALA A 134 2.43 -10.10 19.00
CA ALA A 134 1.16 -10.47 19.61
C ALA A 134 0.31 -11.28 18.61
N GLN A 135 0.11 -12.57 18.90
CA GLN A 135 -0.82 -13.43 18.16
C GLN A 135 -2.23 -12.81 18.16
N PRO A 136 -3.04 -13.00 17.09
CA PRO A 136 -4.45 -12.60 17.12
C PRO A 136 -5.14 -13.22 18.35
N HIS A 137 -6.14 -12.53 18.91
CA HIS A 137 -6.97 -13.12 19.95
C HIS A 137 -7.71 -14.34 19.37
N CYS A 138 -7.25 -15.54 19.72
CA CYS A 138 -7.97 -16.77 19.44
C CYS A 138 -9.16 -16.85 20.40
N VAL A 139 -10.32 -16.38 19.98
CA VAL A 139 -11.58 -16.76 20.64
C VAL A 139 -11.93 -18.18 20.21
N GLY A 140 -11.84 -19.11 21.16
CA GLY A 140 -12.33 -20.49 21.04
C GLY A 140 -13.72 -20.63 21.64
#